data_AF-A0A7W8EXK2-F1
#
_entry.id   AF-A0A7W8EXK2-F1
#
_cell.length_a   1.000
_cell.length_b   1.000
_cell.length_c   1.000
_cell.angle_alpha   90.00
_cell.angle_beta   90.00
_cell.angle_gamma   90.00
#
_symmetry.space_group_name_H-M   'P 1'
#
loop_
_entity.id
_entity.type
_entity.pdbx_description
1 polymer ?
#
loop_
_entity_poly.entity_id
_entity_poly.type
_entity_poly.pdbx_seq_one_letter_code
_entity_poly.pdbx_strand_id
1 'polypeptide(L)' 'MQRAPGVFELTWNSSGRATWQYGPEIVRGKQPIIWRRIGTRDILTGP' A
#
# COMPACT_ATOMS: atom_id res chain seq x y z
N MET A 1 -3.86 -5.43 -7.20
CA MET A 1 -4.01 -4.49 -8.33
C MET A 1 -3.20 -3.23 -8.04
N GLN A 2 -2.68 -2.55 -9.07
CA GLN A 2 -2.00 -1.27 -8.92
C GLN A 2 -3.04 -0.14 -9.03
N ARG A 3 -3.11 0.75 -8.03
CA ARG A 3 -4.11 1.85 -7.99
C ARG A 3 -3.58 3.12 -8.66
N ALA A 4 -2.27 3.32 -8.62
CA ALA A 4 -1.53 4.41 -9.27
C ALA A 4 -0.11 3.90 -9.59
N PRO A 5 0.64 4.53 -10.52
CA PRO A 5 2.02 4.12 -10.80
C PRO A 5 2.86 3.99 -9.53
N GLY A 6 3.43 2.81 -9.31
CA GLY A 6 4.22 2.45 -8.13
C GLY A 6 3.44 2.16 -6.84
N VAL A 7 2.11 2.30 -6.83
CA VAL A 7 1.27 2.09 -5.63
C VAL A 7 0.39 0.85 -5.78
N PHE A 8 0.62 -0.10 -4.89
CA PHE A 8 -0.08 -1.37 -4.84
C PHE A 8 -1.19 -1.32 -3.80
N GLU A 9 -2.26 -2.07 -4.09
CA GLU A 9 -3.40 -2.24 -3.20
C GLU A 9 -3.46 -3.68 -2.70
N LEU A 10 -3.66 -3.81 -1.39
CA LEU A 10 -3.93 -5.06 -0.68
C LEU A 10 -5.31 -4.95 -0.03
N THR A 11 -6.13 -5.98 -0.20
CA THR A 11 -7.48 -6.07 0.36
C THR A 11 -7.61 -7.37 1.15
N TRP A 12 -8.24 -7.31 2.32
CA TRP A 12 -8.54 -8.47 3.14
C TRP A 12 -9.92 -8.31 3.75
N ASN A 13 -10.58 -9.43 4.09
CA ASN A 13 -11.96 -9.47 4.55
C ASN A 13 -12.94 -8.67 3.63
N SER A 14 -14.15 -8.40 4.09
CA SER A 14 -15.16 -7.68 3.30
C SER A 14 -14.90 -6.17 3.14
N SER A 15 -13.98 -5.58 3.90
CA SER A 15 -13.77 -4.13 3.95
C SER A 15 -12.32 -3.68 4.20
N GLY A 16 -11.43 -4.56 4.62
CA GLY A 16 -10.04 -4.26 4.91
C GLY A 16 -9.28 -3.91 3.64
N ARG A 17 -8.55 -2.80 3.68
CA ARG A 17 -7.80 -2.27 2.56
C ARG A 17 -6.55 -1.55 3.03
N ALA A 18 -5.49 -1.70 2.26
CA ALA A 18 -4.25 -0.98 2.45
C ALA A 18 -3.64 -0.62 1.10
N THR A 19 -2.95 0.52 1.06
CA THR A 19 -2.10 0.91 -0.06
C THR A 19 -0.65 1.00 0.41
N TRP A 20 0.26 0.51 -0.44
CA TRP A 20 1.68 0.45 -0.15
C TRP A 20 2.49 0.64 -1.43
N GLN A 21 3.77 0.92 -1.29
CA GLN A 21 4.71 0.99 -2.41
C GLN A 21 6.04 0.37 -2.03
N TYR A 22 6.84 -0.01 -3.03
CA TYR A 22 8.24 -0.32 -2.80
C TYR A 22 9.02 0.97 -2.51
N GLY A 23 9.84 0.92 -1.46
CA GLY A 23 10.81 1.96 -1.15
C GLY A 23 12.14 1.76 -1.88
N PRO A 24 13.06 2.73 -1.75
CA PRO A 24 14.43 2.55 -2.20
C PRO A 24 15.10 1.42 -1.43
N GLU A 25 16.04 0.72 -2.06
CA GLU A 25 16.84 -0.31 -1.41
C GLU A 25 17.69 0.31 -0.29
N ILE A 26 17.43 -0.10 0.96
CA ILE A 26 18.20 0.34 2.14
C ILE A 26 19.17 -0.76 2.58
N VAL A 27 18.79 -2.03 2.41
CA VAL A 27 19.60 -3.20 2.71
C VAL A 27 19.81 -3.96 1.40
N ARG A 28 21.06 -4.33 1.12
CA ARG A 28 21.42 -5.00 -0.12
C ARG A 28 20.54 -6.23 -0.39
N GLY A 29 19.94 -6.27 -1.57
CA GLY A 29 19.03 -7.32 -2.03
C GLY A 29 17.64 -7.29 -1.39
N LYS A 30 17.31 -6.25 -0.59
CA LYS A 30 16.01 -6.13 0.08
C LYS A 30 15.32 -4.84 -0.29
N GLN A 31 14.18 -4.97 -0.95
CA GLN A 31 13.33 -3.84 -1.25
C GLN A 31 12.31 -3.63 -0.13
N PRO A 32 12.36 -2.51 0.60
CA PRO A 32 11.44 -2.28 1.71
C PRO A 32 10.02 -1.97 1.20
N ILE A 33 9.04 -2.25 2.04
CA ILE A 33 7.63 -1.88 1.83
C ILE A 33 7.35 -0.61 2.63
N ILE A 34 6.83 0.40 1.95
CA ILE A 34 6.35 1.65 2.56
C ILE A 34 4.82 1.59 2.59
N TRP A 35 4.26 1.56 3.79
CA TRP A 35 2.82 1.65 4.01
C TRP A 35 2.36 3.10 3.81
N ARG A 36 1.28 3.30 3.04
CA ARG A 36 0.70 4.64 2.81
C ARG A 36 -0.57 4.85 3.62
N ARG A 37 -1.56 3.97 3.44
CA ARG A 37 -2.85 4.02 4.15
C ARG A 37 -3.31 2.60 4.48
N ILE A 38 -3.91 2.41 5.66
CA ILE A 38 -4.40 1.12 6.16
C ILE A 38 -5.74 1.36 6.87
N GLY A 39 -6.76 0.56 6.59
CA GLY A 39 -8.07 0.67 7.26
C GLY A 39 -9.18 -0.01 6.46
N THR A 40 -10.37 0.57 6.48
CA THR A 40 -11.54 0.05 5.74
C THR A 40 -11.58 0.57 4.29
N ARG A 41 -12.69 0.37 3.58
CA ARG A 41 -12.90 0.89 2.24
C ARG A 41 -12.82 2.42 2.16
N ASP A 42 -13.04 3.11 3.28
CA ASP A 42 -13.10 4.57 3.36
C ASP A 42 -11.73 5.23 3.46
N ILE A 43 -10.65 4.46 3.53
CA ILE A 43 -9.28 5.01 3.58
C ILE A 43 -8.90 5.79 2.32
N LEU A 44 -9.73 5.69 1.28
CA LEU A 44 -9.56 6.34 -0.01
C LEU A 44 -10.33 7.66 -0.11
N THR A 45 -11.11 8.01 0.92
CA THR A 45 -11.96 9.19 0.99
C THR A 45 -11.30 10.25 1.87
N GLY A 46 -10.91 11.40 1.30
CA GLY A 46 -10.29 12.51 2.02
C GLY A 46 -8.76 12.43 2.19
N PRO A 47 -8.08 13.55 2.51
CA PRO A 47 -6.65 13.58 2.83
C PRO A 47 -6.30 12.75 4.07
#